data_AF-A0A5E4J949-F1
#
_entry.id   AF-A0A5E4J949-F1
#
_cell.length_a   1.000
_cell.length_b   1.000
_cell.length_c   1.000
_cell.angle_alpha   90.00
_cell.angle_beta   90.00
_cell.angle_gamma   90.00
#
_symmetry.space_group_name_H-M   'P 1'
#
loop_
_entity.id
_entity.type
_entity.pdbx_description
1 polymer ?
#
loop_
_entity_poly.entity_id
_entity_poly.type
_entity_poly.pdbx_seq_one_letter_code
_entity_poly.pdbx_strand_id
1 'polypeptide(L)'
;MARIMATQKEVTQSMEEYEFKKAADSVMALADYGNIYFQSHEPWKLVRSDTAKAGAVLRSCLQIAKALVILMEPIMPAKMQAAWQQLGQGGSVGEKSYQEAHIPLACGQVLGRPEILFSRLEEAKVTELEKIFKDRIEQAESREKGKAIEKKKEEISFEHFSALDIRIGEVKEAGHIKGSEKLLKLMVDIGGETRQVVAGIALAYKPEDLVGTQVVVLTNLKPAKLFGIESQAMLLAADVAGNAVLLQPRATVETGTKVR
;
A
#
# COMPACT_ATOMS: atom_id res chain seq x y z
N MET A 1 31.46 23.30 -17.54
CA MET A 1 30.23 24.08 -17.29
C MET A 1 29.23 24.00 -18.43
N ALA A 2 29.58 24.32 -19.68
CA ALA A 2 28.61 24.31 -20.80
C ALA A 2 27.83 22.98 -20.93
N ARG A 3 28.49 21.83 -20.81
CA ARG A 3 27.82 20.51 -20.86
C ARG A 3 26.81 20.31 -19.73
N ILE A 4 27.14 20.74 -18.51
CA ILE A 4 26.24 20.66 -17.34
C ILE A 4 24.99 21.51 -17.56
N MET A 5 25.16 22.73 -18.09
CA MET A 5 24.03 23.61 -18.43
C MET A 5 23.12 23.00 -19.50
N ALA A 6 23.71 22.42 -20.54
CA ALA A 6 22.95 21.72 -21.58
C ALA A 6 22.15 20.55 -20.99
N THR A 7 22.80 19.68 -20.20
CA THR A 7 22.12 18.54 -19.55
C THR A 7 21.02 19.01 -18.61
N GLN A 8 21.25 20.04 -17.78
CA GLN A 8 20.22 20.56 -16.89
C GLN A 8 18.99 21.10 -17.65
N LYS A 9 19.21 21.76 -18.79
CA LYS A 9 18.12 22.21 -19.67
C LYS A 9 17.34 21.03 -20.25
N GLU A 10 18.04 20.02 -20.78
CA GLU A 10 17.42 18.79 -21.32
C GLU A 10 16.61 18.04 -20.26
N VAL A 11 17.15 17.90 -19.05
CA VAL A 11 16.45 17.27 -17.92
C VAL A 11 15.19 18.05 -17.57
N THR A 12 15.29 19.38 -17.44
CA THR A 12 14.15 20.23 -17.08
C THR A 12 13.03 20.10 -18.12
N GLN A 13 13.37 20.24 -19.41
CA GLN A 13 12.40 20.08 -20.50
C GLN A 13 11.79 18.68 -20.52
N SER A 14 12.60 17.63 -20.38
CA SER A 14 12.12 16.24 -20.39
C SER A 14 11.18 15.96 -19.21
N MET A 15 11.44 16.56 -18.04
CA MET A 15 10.57 16.44 -16.87
C MET A 15 9.24 17.19 -17.07
N GLU A 16 9.26 18.37 -17.69
CA GLU A 16 8.06 19.15 -18.04
C GLU A 16 7.17 18.42 -19.07
N GLU A 17 7.79 17.69 -19.99
CA GLU A 17 7.12 16.90 -21.03
C GLU A 17 6.76 15.47 -20.56
N TYR A 18 7.01 15.13 -19.29
CA TYR A 18 6.82 13.78 -18.71
C TYR A 18 7.65 12.67 -19.38
N GLU A 19 8.74 13.02 -20.07
CA GLU A 19 9.70 12.10 -20.69
C GLU A 19 10.78 11.65 -19.69
N PHE A 20 10.40 10.99 -18.60
CA PHE A 20 11.31 10.62 -17.49
C PHE A 20 12.52 9.78 -17.91
N LYS A 21 12.32 8.86 -18.87
CA LYS A 21 13.41 8.04 -19.40
C LYS A 21 14.49 8.92 -20.05
N LYS A 22 14.07 9.88 -20.88
CA LYS A 22 14.97 10.80 -21.57
C LYS A 22 15.71 11.68 -20.58
N ALA A 23 15.04 12.14 -19.52
CA ALA A 23 15.69 12.87 -18.43
C ALA A 23 16.83 12.04 -17.80
N ALA A 24 16.56 10.77 -17.46
CA ALA A 24 17.57 9.86 -16.92
C ALA A 24 18.72 9.61 -17.91
N ASP A 25 18.41 9.34 -19.18
CA ASP A 25 19.38 9.09 -20.24
C ASP A 25 20.31 10.30 -20.46
N SER A 26 19.78 11.53 -20.42
CA SER A 26 20.57 12.77 -20.51
C SER A 26 21.57 12.90 -19.35
N VAL A 27 21.19 12.53 -18.13
CA VAL A 27 22.10 12.56 -16.98
C VAL A 27 23.15 11.45 -17.07
N MET A 28 22.77 10.26 -17.55
CA MET A 28 23.71 9.18 -17.83
C MET A 28 24.74 9.57 -18.90
N ALA A 29 24.32 10.26 -19.97
CA ALA A 29 25.23 10.78 -20.98
C ALA A 29 26.23 11.82 -20.42
N LEU A 30 25.84 12.59 -19.39
CA LEU A 30 26.76 13.47 -18.67
C LEU A 30 27.77 12.68 -17.83
N ALA A 31 27.35 11.56 -17.23
CA ALA A 31 28.25 10.68 -16.49
C ALA A 31 29.28 10.03 -17.41
N ASP A 32 28.85 9.55 -18.59
CA ASP A 32 29.74 8.99 -19.61
C ASP A 32 30.75 10.02 -20.11
N TYR A 33 30.31 11.26 -20.34
CA TYR A 33 31.21 12.37 -20.66
C TYR A 33 32.25 12.60 -19.54
N GLY A 34 31.84 12.57 -18.28
CA GLY A 34 32.72 12.68 -17.13
C GLY A 34 33.77 11.55 -17.07
N ASN A 35 33.36 10.32 -17.35
CA ASN A 35 34.25 9.16 -17.41
C ASN A 35 35.29 9.30 -18.53
N ILE A 36 34.86 9.69 -19.74
CA ILE A 36 35.77 9.95 -20.88
C ILE A 36 36.75 11.08 -20.53
N TYR A 37 36.27 12.16 -19.91
CA TYR A 37 37.11 13.28 -19.49
C TYR A 37 38.17 12.85 -18.47
N PHE A 38 37.77 12.12 -17.43
CA PHE A 38 38.69 11.60 -16.40
C PHE A 38 39.73 10.64 -17.01
N GLN A 39 39.28 9.73 -17.89
CA GLN A 39 40.16 8.75 -18.53
C GLN A 39 41.16 9.38 -19.48
N SER A 40 40.73 10.31 -20.33
CA SER A 40 41.60 10.96 -21.34
C SER A 40 42.68 11.85 -20.73
N HIS A 41 42.45 12.39 -19.54
CA HIS A 41 43.40 13.28 -18.85
C HIS A 41 44.32 12.55 -17.86
N GLU A 42 44.04 11.27 -17.57
CA GLU A 42 44.84 10.39 -16.71
C GLU A 42 45.40 11.07 -15.43
N PRO A 43 44.57 11.69 -14.57
CA PRO A 43 45.04 12.50 -13.45
C PRO A 43 45.92 11.74 -12.46
N TRP A 44 45.75 10.41 -12.34
CA TRP A 44 46.58 9.54 -11.50
C TRP A 44 48.03 9.40 -11.99
N LYS A 45 48.28 9.65 -13.28
CA LYS A 45 49.64 9.80 -13.83
C LYS A 45 50.08 11.25 -13.74
N LEU A 46 49.20 12.18 -14.13
CA LEU A 46 49.50 13.61 -14.21
C LEU A 46 49.94 14.20 -12.86
N VAL A 47 49.40 13.71 -11.74
CA VAL A 47 49.80 14.16 -10.40
C VAL A 47 51.29 13.97 -10.10
N ARG A 48 51.97 13.05 -10.80
CA ARG A 48 53.41 12.81 -10.63
C ARG A 48 54.28 13.85 -11.33
N SER A 49 53.75 14.57 -12.32
CA SER A 49 54.49 15.53 -13.14
C SER A 49 53.99 16.96 -13.00
N ASP A 50 52.67 17.16 -12.93
CA ASP A 50 52.02 18.47 -12.85
C ASP A 50 50.79 18.41 -11.93
N THR A 51 51.02 18.70 -10.66
CA THR A 51 49.98 18.66 -9.63
C THR A 51 48.89 19.71 -9.85
N ALA A 52 49.23 20.87 -10.42
CA ALA A 52 48.28 21.93 -10.70
C ALA A 52 47.29 21.51 -11.80
N LYS A 53 47.78 20.93 -12.90
CA LYS A 53 46.90 20.40 -13.96
C LYS A 53 46.08 19.21 -13.48
N ALA A 54 46.66 18.29 -12.70
CA ALA A 54 45.91 17.18 -12.10
C ALA A 54 44.76 17.71 -11.21
N GLY A 55 45.03 18.74 -10.40
CA GLY A 55 44.02 19.42 -9.59
C GLY A 55 42.90 20.06 -10.42
N ALA A 56 43.23 20.69 -11.55
CA ALA A 56 42.23 21.28 -12.45
C ALA A 56 41.31 20.23 -13.08
N VAL A 57 41.86 19.08 -13.47
CA VAL A 57 41.09 17.93 -13.99
C VAL A 57 40.16 17.39 -12.90
N LEU A 58 40.69 17.13 -11.70
CA LEU A 58 39.91 16.62 -10.57
C LEU A 58 38.79 17.58 -10.16
N ARG A 59 39.07 18.89 -10.14
CA ARG A 59 38.05 19.91 -9.87
C ARG A 59 36.90 19.84 -10.88
N SER A 60 37.22 19.64 -12.15
CA SER A 60 36.21 19.51 -13.21
C SER A 60 35.38 18.24 -13.04
N CYS A 61 36.02 17.11 -12.72
CA CYS A 61 35.32 15.85 -12.42
C CYS A 61 34.41 15.97 -11.20
N LEU A 62 34.86 16.60 -10.12
CA LEU A 62 34.05 16.83 -8.93
C LEU A 62 32.86 17.75 -9.22
N GLN A 63 33.03 18.76 -10.09
CA GLN A 63 31.91 19.60 -10.52
C GLN A 63 30.87 18.81 -11.32
N ILE A 64 31.31 17.92 -12.21
CA ILE A 64 30.41 17.02 -12.94
C ILE A 64 29.70 16.10 -11.95
N ALA A 65 30.41 15.52 -10.98
CA ALA A 65 29.82 14.69 -9.94
C ALA A 65 28.75 15.45 -9.13
N LYS A 66 29.00 16.70 -8.72
CA LYS A 66 28.01 17.55 -8.05
C LYS A 66 26.75 17.70 -8.90
N ALA A 67 26.90 17.97 -10.20
CA ALA A 67 25.77 18.11 -11.11
C ALA A 67 24.98 16.80 -11.26
N LEU A 68 25.66 15.66 -11.42
CA LEU A 68 25.01 14.34 -11.48
C LEU A 68 24.19 14.05 -10.22
N VAL A 69 24.74 14.38 -9.05
CA VAL A 69 24.07 14.19 -7.75
C VAL A 69 22.77 14.99 -7.66
N ILE A 70 22.80 16.27 -8.05
CA ILE A 70 21.61 17.13 -8.01
C ILE A 70 20.57 16.67 -9.06
N LEU A 71 21.01 16.30 -10.27
CA LEU A 71 20.09 15.96 -11.37
C LEU A 71 19.47 14.56 -11.23
N MET A 72 20.16 13.59 -10.60
CA MET A 72 19.60 12.25 -10.34
C MET A 72 18.84 12.15 -9.02
N GLU A 73 18.81 13.20 -8.20
CA GLU A 73 18.12 13.18 -6.90
C GLU A 73 16.67 12.72 -7.00
N PRO A 74 15.85 13.20 -7.97
CA PRO A 74 14.45 12.79 -8.08
C PRO A 74 14.26 11.30 -8.41
N ILE A 75 15.29 10.64 -8.93
CA ILE A 75 15.27 9.23 -9.36
C ILE A 75 15.88 8.33 -8.29
N MET A 76 16.96 8.77 -7.63
CA MET A 76 17.74 7.98 -6.67
C MET A 76 18.11 8.78 -5.42
N PRO A 77 17.12 9.29 -4.64
CA PRO A 77 17.35 10.29 -3.61
C PRO A 77 18.33 9.83 -2.52
N ALA A 78 18.17 8.60 -2.02
CA ALA A 78 19.04 8.07 -0.97
C ALA A 78 20.51 7.93 -1.41
N LYS A 79 20.75 7.50 -2.65
CA LYS A 79 22.12 7.33 -3.19
C LYS A 79 22.74 8.67 -3.53
N MET A 80 21.95 9.61 -4.04
CA MET A 80 22.43 10.96 -4.31
C MET A 80 22.73 11.71 -3.02
N GLN A 81 21.97 11.53 -1.94
CA GLN A 81 22.29 12.08 -0.63
C GLN A 81 23.61 11.52 -0.07
N ALA A 82 23.86 10.21 -0.21
CA ALA A 82 25.14 9.63 0.19
C ALA A 82 26.30 10.25 -0.60
N ALA A 83 26.15 10.39 -1.92
CA ALA A 83 27.16 11.03 -2.77
C ALA A 83 27.36 12.53 -2.44
N TRP A 84 26.29 13.24 -2.09
CA TRP A 84 26.32 14.64 -1.64
C TRP A 84 27.21 14.82 -0.41
N GLN A 85 27.07 13.93 0.57
CA GLN A 85 27.91 13.91 1.77
C GLN A 85 29.38 13.59 1.44
N GLN A 86 29.63 12.65 0.51
CA GLN A 86 31.00 12.35 0.05
C GLN A 86 31.67 13.54 -0.66
N LEU A 87 30.88 14.40 -1.33
CA LEU A 87 31.37 15.67 -1.87
C LEU A 87 31.62 16.73 -0.80
N GLY A 88 31.42 16.43 0.49
CA GLY A 88 31.62 17.36 1.60
C GLY A 88 30.54 18.45 1.67
N GLN A 89 29.38 18.22 1.04
CA GLN A 89 28.28 19.17 1.07
C GLN A 89 27.39 18.95 2.30
N GLY A 90 26.92 20.05 2.89
CA GLY A 90 25.99 20.02 4.01
C GLY A 90 24.51 19.93 3.58
N GLY A 91 23.66 19.58 4.53
CA GLY A 91 22.20 19.53 4.34
C GLY A 91 21.72 18.41 3.41
N SER A 92 20.50 18.59 2.89
CA SER A 92 19.87 17.64 1.96
C SER A 92 20.06 18.08 0.51
N VAL A 93 20.34 17.12 -0.38
CA VAL A 93 20.37 17.38 -1.83
C VAL A 93 18.98 17.69 -2.37
N GLY A 94 17.91 17.10 -1.80
CA GLY A 94 16.53 17.32 -2.25
C GLY A 94 16.00 18.73 -1.98
N GLU A 95 16.70 19.51 -1.16
CA GLU A 95 16.40 20.93 -0.92
C GLU A 95 17.07 21.86 -1.93
N LYS A 96 17.90 21.32 -2.84
CA LYS A 96 18.69 22.10 -3.80
C LYS A 96 17.95 22.24 -5.12
N SER A 97 17.99 23.45 -5.68
CA SER A 97 17.52 23.68 -7.04
C SER A 97 18.54 23.15 -8.06
N TYR A 98 18.10 22.90 -9.29
CA TYR A 98 19.01 22.50 -10.36
C TYR A 98 20.06 23.56 -10.72
N GLN A 99 19.84 24.83 -10.35
CA GLN A 99 20.82 25.89 -10.58
C GLN A 99 22.10 25.69 -9.74
N GLU A 100 22.00 24.99 -8.61
CA GLU A 100 23.14 24.64 -7.75
C GLU A 100 24.17 23.76 -8.47
N ALA A 101 23.78 23.05 -9.53
CA ALA A 101 24.69 22.27 -10.38
C ALA A 101 25.73 23.16 -11.09
N HIS A 102 25.40 24.44 -11.30
CA HIS A 102 26.28 25.40 -11.98
C HIS A 102 27.20 26.14 -11.02
N ILE A 103 26.90 26.11 -9.71
CA ILE A 103 27.72 26.76 -8.70
C ILE A 103 28.98 25.93 -8.48
N PRO A 104 30.18 26.49 -8.74
CA PRO A 104 31.44 25.79 -8.58
C PRO A 104 31.66 25.30 -7.15
N LEU A 105 32.24 24.12 -6.98
CA LEU A 105 32.77 23.69 -5.68
C LEU A 105 33.85 24.67 -5.20
N ALA A 106 33.77 25.03 -3.92
CA ALA A 106 34.71 25.93 -3.28
C ALA A 106 36.10 25.28 -3.18
N CYS A 107 37.15 26.03 -3.53
CA CYS A 107 38.51 25.57 -3.35
C CYS A 107 38.84 25.46 -1.85
N GLY A 108 39.50 24.39 -1.45
CA GLY A 108 39.84 24.13 -0.04
C GLY A 108 38.75 23.43 0.77
N GLN A 109 37.58 23.14 0.17
CA GLN A 109 36.55 22.34 0.81
C GLN A 109 37.06 20.92 1.11
N VAL A 110 36.81 20.46 2.33
CA VAL A 110 37.11 19.09 2.75
C VAL A 110 36.06 18.14 2.15
N LEU A 111 36.52 17.10 1.46
CA LEU A 111 35.65 16.04 0.95
C LEU A 111 35.34 15.01 2.03
N GLY A 112 34.18 14.38 1.91
CA GLY A 112 33.84 13.22 2.73
C GLY A 112 34.64 11.98 2.35
N ARG A 113 34.52 10.92 3.15
CA ARG A 113 35.17 9.64 2.84
C ARG A 113 34.47 8.98 1.65
N PRO A 114 35.19 8.62 0.56
CA PRO A 114 34.58 7.93 -0.57
C PRO A 114 34.05 6.55 -0.17
N GLU A 115 32.82 6.24 -0.57
CA GLU A 115 32.18 4.94 -0.40
C GLU A 115 31.53 4.49 -1.71
N ILE A 116 31.47 3.17 -1.92
CA ILE A 116 30.85 2.60 -3.12
C ILE A 116 29.35 2.89 -3.10
N LEU A 117 28.89 3.68 -4.06
CA LEU A 117 27.47 4.05 -4.15
C LEU A 117 26.59 2.88 -4.63
N PHE A 118 27.07 2.13 -5.63
CA PHE A 118 26.33 1.06 -6.26
C PHE A 118 27.15 -0.24 -6.24
N SER A 119 26.59 -1.28 -5.65
CA SER A 119 27.12 -2.63 -5.73
C SER A 119 26.55 -3.34 -6.96
N ARG A 120 27.39 -4.12 -7.66
CA ARG A 120 26.91 -5.02 -8.71
C ARG A 120 25.87 -5.97 -8.12
N LEU A 121 24.80 -6.23 -8.87
CA LEU A 121 23.85 -7.29 -8.54
C LEU A 121 24.42 -8.61 -9.06
N GLU A 122 24.66 -9.55 -8.15
CA GLU A 122 25.05 -10.91 -8.47
C GLU A 122 23.87 -11.70 -9.07
N GLU A 123 24.14 -12.62 -10.01
CA GLU A 123 23.09 -13.40 -10.71
C GLU A 123 22.19 -14.20 -9.75
N ALA A 124 22.76 -14.71 -8.66
CA ALA A 124 22.01 -15.39 -7.61
C ALA A 124 20.94 -14.48 -6.99
N LYS A 125 21.27 -13.20 -6.80
CA LYS A 125 20.36 -12.20 -6.22
C LYS A 125 19.29 -11.76 -7.23
N VAL A 126 19.62 -11.73 -8.52
CA VAL A 126 18.64 -11.51 -9.59
C VAL A 126 17.61 -12.63 -9.59
N THR A 127 18.06 -13.89 -9.59
CA THR A 127 17.20 -15.08 -9.55
C THR A 127 16.29 -15.08 -8.31
N GLU A 128 16.83 -14.70 -7.15
CA GLU A 128 16.05 -14.57 -5.91
C GLU A 128 14.94 -13.52 -6.03
N LEU A 129 15.26 -12.33 -6.55
CA LEU A 129 14.27 -11.26 -6.73
C LEU A 129 13.19 -11.62 -7.75
N GLU A 130 13.56 -12.29 -8.84
CA GLU A 130 12.60 -12.82 -9.82
C GLU A 130 11.65 -13.85 -9.20
N LYS A 131 12.17 -14.73 -8.34
CA LYS A 131 11.34 -15.69 -7.61
C LYS A 131 10.36 -14.96 -6.68
N ILE A 132 10.83 -14.01 -5.88
CA ILE A 132 9.99 -13.19 -5.00
C ILE A 132 8.90 -12.46 -5.80
N PHE A 133 9.25 -11.94 -6.98
CA PHE A 133 8.30 -11.27 -7.86
C PHE A 133 7.22 -12.23 -8.38
N LYS A 134 7.61 -13.42 -8.86
CA LYS A 134 6.67 -14.46 -9.31
C LYS A 134 5.75 -14.91 -8.16
N ASP A 135 6.30 -15.19 -6.99
CA ASP A 135 5.52 -15.58 -5.81
C ASP A 135 4.51 -14.49 -5.42
N ARG A 136 4.86 -13.20 -5.55
CA ARG A 136 3.95 -12.08 -5.31
C ARG A 136 2.86 -11.95 -6.37
N ILE A 137 3.18 -12.20 -7.64
CA ILE A 137 2.18 -12.23 -8.72
C ILE A 137 1.20 -13.38 -8.46
N GLU A 138 1.68 -14.59 -8.18
CA GLU A 138 0.81 -15.74 -7.88
C GLU A 138 -0.07 -15.49 -6.64
N GLN A 139 0.46 -14.83 -5.62
CA GLN A 139 -0.31 -14.41 -4.44
C GLN A 139 -1.35 -13.32 -4.76
N ALA A 140 -1.02 -12.36 -5.65
CA ALA A 140 -1.97 -11.34 -6.09
C ALA A 140 -3.08 -11.97 -6.94
N GLU A 141 -2.74 -12.82 -7.90
CA GLU A 141 -3.68 -13.55 -8.75
C GLU A 141 -4.58 -14.51 -7.95
N SER A 142 -4.03 -15.21 -6.95
CA SER A 142 -4.84 -16.06 -6.07
C SER A 142 -5.76 -15.26 -5.15
N ARG A 143 -5.37 -14.05 -4.74
CA ARG A 143 -6.22 -13.10 -4.00
C ARG A 143 -7.29 -12.47 -4.88
N GLU A 144 -6.99 -12.18 -6.15
CA GLU A 144 -7.98 -11.70 -7.13
C GLU A 144 -8.97 -12.81 -7.52
N LYS A 145 -8.49 -14.04 -7.74
CA LYS A 145 -9.34 -15.24 -7.89
C LYS A 145 -10.15 -15.55 -6.63
N GLY A 146 -9.69 -15.08 -5.46
CA GLY A 146 -10.44 -15.11 -4.20
C GLY A 146 -11.45 -13.97 -4.03
N LYS A 147 -11.43 -12.93 -4.88
CA LYS A 147 -12.31 -11.74 -4.79
C LYS A 147 -13.25 -11.51 -5.98
N ALA A 148 -13.19 -12.32 -7.03
CA ALA A 148 -14.28 -12.48 -8.00
C ALA A 148 -14.14 -13.90 -8.58
N ILE A 149 -15.02 -14.84 -8.31
CA ILE A 149 -16.46 -14.78 -8.52
C ILE A 149 -17.11 -15.24 -7.21
N GLU A 150 -18.02 -14.47 -6.60
CA GLU A 150 -19.12 -15.12 -5.86
C GLU A 150 -19.69 -16.11 -6.86
N LYS A 151 -19.32 -17.39 -6.75
CA LYS A 151 -19.90 -18.47 -7.54
C LYS A 151 -21.38 -18.17 -7.52
N LYS A 152 -21.93 -17.77 -8.68
CA LYS A 152 -23.36 -17.51 -8.82
C LYS A 152 -23.99 -18.74 -8.21
N LYS A 153 -24.56 -18.60 -7.00
CA LYS A 153 -25.10 -19.76 -6.28
C LYS A 153 -26.09 -20.37 -7.27
N GLU A 154 -26.06 -21.67 -7.41
CA GLU A 154 -26.95 -22.36 -8.33
C GLU A 154 -28.37 -21.83 -8.11
N GLU A 155 -29.07 -21.56 -9.22
CA GLU A 155 -30.42 -21.03 -9.13
C GLU A 155 -31.28 -22.08 -8.43
N ILE A 156 -31.77 -21.74 -7.23
CA ILE A 156 -32.65 -22.61 -6.47
C ILE A 156 -34.09 -22.42 -6.94
N SER A 157 -34.88 -23.49 -6.91
CA SER A 157 -36.32 -23.40 -7.15
C SER A 157 -37.01 -22.57 -6.06
N PHE A 158 -38.17 -22.00 -6.40
CA PHE A 158 -39.02 -21.30 -5.45
C PHE A 158 -39.46 -22.20 -4.27
N GLU A 159 -39.51 -23.52 -4.47
CA GLU A 159 -39.81 -24.50 -3.42
C GLU A 159 -38.76 -24.49 -2.31
N HIS A 160 -37.48 -24.34 -2.67
CA HIS A 160 -36.41 -24.22 -1.68
C HIS A 160 -36.54 -22.96 -0.83
N PHE A 161 -36.95 -21.84 -1.43
CA PHE A 161 -37.24 -20.61 -0.67
C PHE A 161 -38.49 -20.78 0.20
N SER A 162 -39.56 -21.37 -0.34
CA SER A 162 -40.82 -21.61 0.39
C SER A 162 -40.68 -22.56 1.56
N ALA A 163 -39.68 -23.46 1.50
CA ALA A 163 -39.33 -24.35 2.59
C ALA A 163 -38.70 -23.61 3.79
N LEU A 164 -38.18 -22.39 3.62
CA LEU A 164 -37.68 -21.57 4.72
C LEU A 164 -38.85 -20.95 5.49
N ASP A 165 -38.85 -21.10 6.81
CA ASP A 165 -39.80 -20.41 7.68
C ASP A 165 -39.13 -19.12 8.18
N ILE A 166 -39.31 -18.05 7.41
CA ILE A 166 -38.81 -16.72 7.73
C ILE A 166 -39.96 -15.90 8.30
N ARG A 167 -39.76 -15.30 9.47
CA ARG A 167 -40.78 -14.51 10.17
C ARG A 167 -40.21 -13.19 10.66
N ILE A 168 -41.10 -12.22 10.85
CA ILE A 168 -40.80 -11.00 11.59
C ILE A 168 -40.89 -11.31 13.08
N GLY A 169 -39.79 -11.12 13.80
CA GLY A 169 -39.72 -11.26 15.25
C GLY A 169 -39.52 -9.93 15.95
N GLU A 170 -39.88 -9.86 17.22
CA GLU A 170 -39.66 -8.70 18.08
C GLU A 170 -38.68 -9.08 19.20
N VAL A 171 -37.62 -8.30 19.38
CA VAL A 171 -36.63 -8.57 20.43
C VAL A 171 -37.21 -8.15 21.79
N LYS A 172 -37.43 -9.12 22.68
CA LYS A 172 -37.93 -8.87 24.04
C LYS A 172 -36.81 -8.64 25.04
N GLU A 173 -35.71 -9.36 24.88
CA GLU A 173 -34.53 -9.23 25.74
C GLU A 173 -33.26 -9.31 24.90
N ALA A 174 -32.25 -8.56 25.31
CA ALA A 174 -30.92 -8.59 24.73
C ALA A 174 -29.87 -8.50 25.83
N GLY A 175 -28.78 -9.26 25.70
CA GLY A 175 -27.69 -9.23 26.67
C GLY A 175 -26.39 -9.77 26.11
N HIS A 176 -25.29 -9.40 26.77
CA HIS A 176 -23.97 -9.92 26.43
C HIS A 176 -23.79 -11.37 26.89
N ILE A 177 -23.00 -12.13 26.12
CA ILE A 177 -22.61 -13.49 26.48
C ILE A 177 -21.28 -13.45 27.22
N LYS A 178 -21.22 -14.07 28.41
CA LYS A 178 -19.97 -14.20 29.15
C LYS A 178 -18.94 -14.97 28.32
N GLY A 179 -17.80 -14.32 28.03
CA GLY A 179 -16.71 -14.93 27.27
C GLY A 179 -16.70 -14.64 25.76
N SER A 180 -17.61 -13.79 25.26
CA SER A 180 -17.54 -13.31 23.87
C SER A 180 -17.85 -11.82 23.76
N GLU A 181 -16.94 -11.06 23.16
CA GLU A 181 -17.13 -9.62 22.88
C GLU A 181 -17.88 -9.36 21.56
N LYS A 182 -18.09 -10.40 20.75
CA LYS A 182 -18.69 -10.27 19.41
C LYS A 182 -20.13 -10.77 19.33
N LEU A 183 -20.61 -11.49 20.34
CA LEU A 183 -21.91 -12.15 20.32
C LEU A 183 -22.88 -11.55 21.35
N LEU A 184 -24.14 -11.37 20.95
CA LEU A 184 -25.26 -11.06 21.83
C LEU A 184 -26.19 -12.26 21.93
N LYS A 185 -26.78 -12.43 23.12
CA LYS A 185 -27.89 -13.33 23.39
C LYS A 185 -29.18 -12.53 23.32
N LEU A 186 -30.10 -12.96 22.47
CA LEU A 186 -31.39 -12.29 22.25
C LEU A 186 -32.52 -13.27 22.52
N MET A 187 -33.60 -12.78 23.14
CA MET A 187 -34.88 -13.49 23.23
C MET A 187 -35.84 -12.82 22.26
N VAL A 188 -36.20 -13.53 21.19
CA VAL A 188 -37.00 -12.97 20.09
C VAL A 188 -38.36 -13.64 20.05
N ASP A 189 -39.42 -12.85 20.18
CA ASP A 189 -40.80 -13.30 20.03
C ASP A 189 -41.12 -13.43 18.54
N ILE A 190 -41.64 -14.60 18.14
CA ILE A 190 -42.01 -14.92 16.75
C ILE A 190 -43.53 -15.15 16.59
N GLY A 191 -44.34 -14.54 17.46
CA GLY A 191 -45.80 -14.45 17.33
C GLY A 191 -46.56 -15.60 17.99
N GLY A 192 -45.98 -16.20 19.04
CA GLY A 192 -46.61 -17.31 19.78
C GLY A 192 -45.65 -18.06 20.68
N GLU A 193 -44.35 -17.99 20.39
CA GLU A 193 -43.28 -18.46 21.26
C GLU A 193 -42.09 -17.51 21.19
N THR A 194 -41.28 -17.49 22.25
CA THR A 194 -40.02 -16.74 22.28
C THR A 194 -38.86 -17.71 22.11
N ARG A 195 -37.97 -17.42 21.16
CA ARG A 195 -36.79 -18.25 20.90
C ARG A 195 -35.51 -17.54 21.27
N GLN A 196 -34.55 -18.33 21.73
CA GLN A 196 -33.21 -17.85 22.04
C GLN A 196 -32.38 -17.79 20.75
N VAL A 197 -31.79 -16.64 20.48
CA VAL A 197 -30.94 -16.38 19.32
C VAL A 197 -29.59 -15.86 19.77
N VAL A 198 -28.51 -16.44 19.25
CA VAL A 198 -27.15 -15.94 19.45
C VAL A 198 -26.70 -15.29 18.16
N ALA A 199 -26.45 -13.97 18.19
CA ALA A 199 -26.14 -13.18 17.01
C ALA A 199 -24.80 -12.46 17.14
N GLY A 200 -24.00 -12.49 16.07
CA GLY A 200 -22.68 -11.84 16.00
C GLY A 200 -22.72 -10.34 15.73
N ILE A 201 -23.56 -9.61 16.45
CA ILE A 201 -23.88 -8.20 16.16
C ILE A 201 -23.43 -7.23 17.26
N ALA A 202 -22.69 -7.72 18.27
CA ALA A 202 -22.29 -6.92 19.44
C ALA A 202 -21.35 -5.75 19.12
N LEU A 203 -20.64 -5.80 17.98
CA LEU A 203 -19.78 -4.71 17.50
C LEU A 203 -20.57 -3.57 16.85
N ALA A 204 -21.79 -3.86 16.37
CA ALA A 204 -22.61 -2.92 15.60
C ALA A 204 -23.77 -2.35 16.42
N TYR A 205 -24.31 -3.10 17.37
CA TYR A 205 -25.47 -2.70 18.18
C TYR A 205 -25.24 -2.96 19.66
N LYS A 206 -25.77 -2.07 20.48
CA LYS A 206 -25.85 -2.28 21.93
C LYS A 206 -27.12 -3.05 22.27
N PRO A 207 -27.13 -3.89 23.32
CA PRO A 207 -28.31 -4.64 23.73
C PRO A 207 -29.54 -3.77 23.94
N GLU A 208 -29.37 -2.58 24.52
CA GLU A 208 -30.46 -1.68 24.88
C GLU A 208 -31.20 -1.13 23.65
N ASP A 209 -30.47 -0.93 22.55
CA ASP A 209 -31.02 -0.41 21.29
C ASP A 209 -31.81 -1.47 20.51
N LEU A 210 -31.67 -2.74 20.88
CA LEU A 210 -32.32 -3.85 20.20
C LEU A 210 -33.68 -4.19 20.81
N VAL A 211 -33.91 -3.94 22.10
CA VAL A 211 -35.17 -4.29 22.77
C VAL A 211 -36.34 -3.49 22.18
N GLY A 212 -37.41 -4.18 21.81
CA GLY A 212 -38.59 -3.61 21.15
C GLY A 212 -38.45 -3.41 19.63
N THR A 213 -37.30 -3.75 19.03
CA THR A 213 -37.11 -3.64 17.58
C THR A 213 -37.64 -4.88 16.84
N GLN A 214 -38.16 -4.65 15.63
CA GLN A 214 -38.56 -5.74 14.73
C GLN A 214 -37.39 -6.19 13.87
N VAL A 215 -37.18 -7.50 13.79
CA VAL A 215 -36.08 -8.12 13.06
C VAL A 215 -36.59 -9.28 12.21
N VAL A 216 -35.88 -9.60 11.13
CA VAL A 216 -36.19 -10.78 10.32
C VAL A 216 -35.45 -12.01 10.85
N VAL A 217 -36.18 -13.10 11.08
CA VAL A 217 -35.69 -14.32 11.74
C VAL A 217 -35.99 -15.55 10.90
N LEU A 218 -35.00 -16.42 10.71
CA LEU A 218 -35.19 -17.76 10.15
C LEU A 218 -35.41 -18.76 11.31
N THR A 219 -36.57 -19.42 11.34
CA THR A 219 -37.03 -20.20 12.50
C THR A 219 -36.90 -21.72 12.30
N ASN A 220 -36.80 -22.23 11.07
CA ASN A 220 -36.73 -23.67 10.82
C ASN A 220 -35.30 -24.19 10.55
N LEU A 221 -34.28 -23.47 11.02
CA LEU A 221 -32.90 -23.93 11.01
C LEU A 221 -32.64 -24.88 12.19
N LYS A 222 -31.78 -25.89 12.00
CA LYS A 222 -31.37 -26.77 13.11
C LYS A 222 -30.68 -25.94 14.20
N PRO A 223 -31.00 -26.16 15.50
CA PRO A 223 -30.33 -25.46 16.58
C PRO A 223 -28.81 -25.67 16.55
N ALA A 224 -28.05 -24.62 16.83
CA ALA A 224 -26.60 -24.64 16.86
C ALA A 224 -26.08 -24.14 18.21
N LYS A 225 -25.08 -24.81 18.79
CA LYS A 225 -24.43 -24.35 20.02
C LYS A 225 -23.27 -23.42 19.68
N LEU A 226 -23.37 -22.18 20.15
CA LEU A 226 -22.35 -21.13 19.99
C LEU A 226 -21.91 -20.69 21.39
N PHE A 227 -20.62 -20.87 21.72
CA PHE A 227 -20.08 -20.54 23.05
C PHE A 227 -20.87 -21.16 24.22
N GLY A 228 -21.31 -22.42 24.06
CA GLY A 228 -22.07 -23.16 25.07
C GLY A 228 -23.55 -22.77 25.19
N ILE A 229 -24.01 -21.78 24.43
CA ILE A 229 -25.41 -21.32 24.39
C ILE A 229 -26.06 -21.81 23.08
N GLU A 230 -27.27 -22.33 23.18
CA GLU A 230 -28.02 -22.83 22.02
C GLU A 230 -28.73 -21.69 21.27
N SER A 231 -28.50 -21.57 19.97
CA SER A 231 -29.25 -20.68 19.08
C SER A 231 -30.31 -21.47 18.34
N GLN A 232 -31.58 -21.15 18.57
CA GLN A 232 -32.75 -21.86 18.04
C GLN A 232 -33.34 -21.21 16.79
N ALA A 233 -32.74 -20.09 16.37
CA ALA A 233 -33.07 -19.36 15.16
C ALA A 233 -31.87 -18.49 14.75
N MET A 234 -31.97 -17.85 13.59
CA MET A 234 -30.94 -16.98 13.02
C MET A 234 -31.54 -15.64 12.62
N LEU A 235 -30.91 -14.53 13.03
CA LEU A 235 -31.24 -13.20 12.53
C LEU A 235 -30.67 -13.01 11.13
N LEU A 236 -31.45 -12.38 10.25
CA LEU A 236 -30.98 -12.00 8.92
C LEU A 236 -30.45 -10.58 8.94
N ALA A 237 -29.24 -10.40 8.40
CA ALA A 237 -28.55 -9.12 8.30
C ALA A 237 -27.82 -9.03 6.96
N ALA A 238 -27.67 -7.81 6.45
CA ALA A 238 -26.74 -7.52 5.36
C ALA A 238 -25.32 -7.37 5.95
N ASP A 239 -24.32 -7.97 5.30
CA ASP A 239 -22.91 -7.78 5.66
C ASP A 239 -22.31 -6.69 4.76
N VAL A 240 -21.92 -5.56 5.37
CA VAL A 240 -21.26 -4.45 4.69
C VAL A 240 -19.86 -4.31 5.26
N ALA A 241 -18.87 -4.85 4.54
CA ALA A 241 -17.45 -4.79 4.93
C ALA A 241 -17.15 -5.30 6.35
N GLY A 242 -17.85 -6.35 6.79
CA GLY A 242 -17.69 -6.95 8.12
C GLY A 242 -18.63 -6.38 9.19
N ASN A 243 -19.48 -5.41 8.84
CA ASN A 243 -20.51 -4.85 9.73
C ASN A 243 -21.88 -5.42 9.38
N ALA A 244 -22.53 -6.06 10.36
CA ALA A 244 -23.88 -6.59 10.20
C ALA A 244 -24.94 -5.48 10.31
N VAL A 245 -25.78 -5.33 9.30
CA VAL A 245 -26.93 -4.42 9.28
C VAL A 245 -28.22 -5.23 9.35
N LEU A 246 -28.95 -5.16 10.46
CA LEU A 246 -30.15 -5.97 10.67
C LEU A 246 -31.24 -5.64 9.66
N LEU A 247 -31.88 -6.67 9.11
CA LEU A 247 -33.04 -6.50 8.25
C LEU A 247 -34.28 -6.21 9.10
N GLN A 248 -35.06 -5.21 8.70
CA GLN A 248 -36.28 -4.77 9.36
C GLN A 248 -37.39 -4.51 8.34
N PRO A 249 -38.67 -4.73 8.70
CA PRO A 249 -39.78 -4.37 7.82
C PRO A 249 -39.89 -2.84 7.72
N ARG A 250 -40.26 -2.33 6.54
CA ARG A 250 -40.40 -0.88 6.31
C ARG A 250 -41.50 -0.24 7.16
N ALA A 251 -42.53 -1.01 7.49
CA ALA A 251 -43.62 -0.61 8.37
C ALA A 251 -43.76 -1.64 9.47
N THR A 252 -44.26 -1.22 10.63
CA THR A 252 -44.56 -2.15 11.72
C THR A 252 -45.61 -3.16 11.28
N VAL A 253 -45.31 -4.43 11.48
CA VAL A 253 -46.22 -5.55 11.17
C VAL A 253 -46.45 -6.40 12.41
N GLU A 254 -47.44 -7.29 12.38
CA GLU A 254 -47.72 -8.18 13.51
C GLU A 254 -46.54 -9.15 13.75
N THR A 255 -46.13 -9.29 15.01
CA THR A 255 -45.05 -10.21 15.40
C THR A 255 -45.42 -11.64 15.02
N GLY A 256 -44.50 -12.34 14.36
CA GLY A 256 -44.72 -13.67 13.80
C GLY A 256 -45.24 -13.72 12.37
N THR A 257 -45.49 -12.56 11.75
CA THR A 257 -45.86 -12.50 10.32
C THR A 257 -44.81 -13.20 9.46
N LYS A 258 -45.26 -14.10 8.57
CA LYS A 258 -44.39 -14.83 7.64
C LYS A 258 -43.92 -13.93 6.50
N VAL A 259 -42.62 -13.99 6.19
CA VAL A 259 -42.00 -13.30 5.05
C VAL A 259 -42.15 -14.17 3.79
N ARG A 260 -42.45 -13.53 2.66
CA ARG A 260 -42.66 -14.16 1.36
C ARG A 260 -42.05 -13.33 0.24
#